data_AF-A0A621AVW8-F1
#
_entry.id   AF-A0A621AVW8-F1
#
_cell.length_a   1.000
_cell.length_b   1.000
_cell.length_c   1.000
_cell.angle_alpha   90.00
_cell.angle_beta   90.00
_cell.angle_gamma   90.00
#
_symmetry.space_group_name_H-M   'P 1'
#
loop_
_entity.id
_entity.type
_entity.pdbx_description
1 polymer ?
#
loop_
_entity_poly.entity_id
_entity_poly.type
_entity_poly.pdbx_seq_one_letter_code
_entity_poly.pdbx_strand_id
1 'polypeptide(L)'
;WLCARVPGKEMPDFSAFQLEGCKVLEYARHKRKLRLGALKGNAFTLVLREISDRRDVETRLQAIRDGGVPNYFGAQRFGIGGSNLQGALRWAQSNAPVRDRNKRSFWLSAARSALFNQIVHQRLKKPDFNQVVDGDALQLAGRGSWFVATSEELPELQRRVDEKELMITASLPGSGEWGTQRAALAFEQDAIAQETVLQSLLLREKVEASRRAMLLYPQQLSWNWWDDVTVELRFWLPAGSFATSVVRELINTMGDYAHIAE
;
A
#
# COMPACT_ATOMS: atom_id res chain seq x y z
N TRP A 1 -5.90 4.70 18.28
CA TRP A 1 -5.31 4.12 19.51
C TRP A 1 -3.97 4.76 19.80
N LEU A 2 -3.80 5.27 21.02
CA LEU A 2 -2.50 5.72 21.56
C LEU A 2 -2.06 4.73 22.64
N CYS A 3 -0.77 4.74 23.02
CA CYS A 3 -0.24 3.87 24.06
C CYS A 3 0.75 4.62 24.95
N ALA A 4 0.38 4.81 26.22
CA ALA A 4 1.23 5.39 27.25
C ALA A 4 1.67 4.30 28.23
N ARG A 5 2.96 4.26 28.59
CA ARG A 5 3.47 3.30 29.58
C ARG A 5 3.28 3.86 30.99
N VAL A 6 2.23 3.40 31.67
CA VAL A 6 1.95 3.72 33.08
C VAL A 6 2.05 2.43 33.91
N PRO A 7 3.17 2.18 34.61
CA PRO A 7 3.32 1.01 35.49
C PRO A 7 2.30 0.98 36.63
N GLY A 8 2.28 -0.11 37.39
CA GLY A 8 1.32 -0.30 38.49
C GLY A 8 -0.03 -0.86 38.03
N LYS A 9 -1.01 -0.90 38.95
CA LYS A 9 -2.36 -1.42 38.71
C LYS A 9 -3.43 -0.33 38.59
N GLU A 10 -3.18 0.85 39.15
CA GLU A 10 -4.13 1.97 39.15
C GLU A 10 -4.41 2.51 37.75
N MET A 11 -5.67 2.80 37.41
CA MET A 11 -6.00 3.42 36.13
C MET A 11 -6.11 4.93 36.32
N PRO A 12 -5.26 5.76 35.67
CA PRO A 12 -5.47 7.20 35.64
C PRO A 12 -6.83 7.53 35.04
N ASP A 13 -7.51 8.54 35.58
CA ASP A 13 -8.77 9.01 35.01
C ASP A 13 -8.49 9.84 33.74
N PHE A 14 -8.60 9.18 32.58
CA PHE A 14 -8.47 9.84 31.28
C PHE A 14 -9.77 10.48 30.80
N SER A 15 -10.90 10.30 31.51
CA SER A 15 -12.16 10.94 31.12
C SER A 15 -12.12 12.47 31.27
N ALA A 16 -11.26 12.97 32.18
CA ALA A 16 -11.02 14.39 32.40
C ALA A 16 -10.03 15.02 31.39
N PHE A 17 -9.36 14.24 30.53
CA PHE A 17 -8.41 14.77 29.57
C PHE A 17 -9.13 15.52 28.44
N GLN A 18 -8.85 16.82 28.33
CA GLN A 18 -9.40 17.69 27.29
C GLN A 18 -8.29 18.26 26.42
N LEU A 19 -8.49 18.18 25.11
CA LEU A 19 -7.64 18.80 24.11
C LEU A 19 -8.53 19.18 22.92
N GLU A 20 -8.37 20.39 22.41
CA GLU A 20 -9.14 20.87 21.26
C GLU A 20 -9.04 19.91 20.06
N GLY A 21 -10.17 19.64 19.41
CA GLY A 21 -10.26 18.70 18.29
C GLY A 21 -10.09 17.21 18.67
N CYS A 22 -9.94 16.88 19.95
CA CYS A 22 -9.74 15.50 20.42
C CYS A 22 -10.80 15.10 21.44
N LYS A 23 -11.25 13.84 21.38
CA LYS A 23 -12.15 13.23 22.35
C LYS A 23 -11.64 11.86 22.76
N VAL A 24 -11.53 11.62 24.07
CA VAL A 24 -11.26 10.27 24.59
C VAL A 24 -12.53 9.43 24.43
N LEU A 25 -12.42 8.32 23.71
CA LEU A 25 -13.54 7.40 23.46
C LEU A 25 -13.48 6.16 24.36
N GLU A 26 -12.27 5.63 24.59
CA GLU A 26 -12.03 4.42 25.38
C GLU A 26 -10.58 4.43 25.89
N TYR A 27 -10.34 3.85 27.07
CA TYR A 27 -9.00 3.58 27.60
C TYR A 27 -8.98 2.29 28.43
N ALA A 28 -7.92 1.51 28.29
CA ALA A 28 -7.72 0.24 28.99
C ALA A 28 -6.24 -0.07 29.20
N ARG A 29 -5.93 -0.90 30.21
CA ARG A 29 -4.57 -1.40 30.43
C ARG A 29 -4.25 -2.51 29.43
N HIS A 30 -3.02 -2.54 28.93
CA HIS A 30 -2.56 -3.57 28.01
C HIS A 30 -1.14 -4.01 28.35
N LYS A 31 -0.83 -5.30 28.16
CA LYS A 31 0.47 -5.89 28.55
C LYS A 31 1.61 -5.47 27.62
N ARG A 32 1.32 -5.27 26.33
CA ARG A 32 2.34 -4.97 25.30
C ARG A 32 2.21 -3.53 24.82
N LYS A 33 3.35 -2.89 24.54
CA LYS A 33 3.41 -1.58 23.89
C LYS A 33 2.83 -1.67 22.47
N LEU A 34 1.99 -0.71 22.08
CA LEU A 34 1.56 -0.53 20.69
C LEU A 34 2.75 -0.06 19.84
N ARG A 35 3.08 -0.80 18.78
CA ARG A 35 4.15 -0.47 17.84
C ARG A 35 3.57 0.08 16.54
N LEU A 36 4.34 0.93 15.85
CA LEU A 36 3.99 1.38 14.50
C LEU A 36 3.84 0.15 13.58
N GLY A 37 2.80 0.17 12.74
CA GLY A 37 2.48 -0.94 11.83
C GLY A 37 1.76 -2.14 12.47
N ALA A 38 1.52 -2.15 13.79
CA ALA A 38 0.87 -3.27 14.49
C ALA A 38 -0.67 -3.28 14.41
N LEU A 39 -1.27 -2.46 13.55
CA LEU A 39 -2.71 -2.48 13.29
C LEU A 39 -3.08 -3.60 12.32
N LYS A 40 -4.32 -4.10 12.39
CA LYS A 40 -4.87 -5.02 11.38
C LYS A 40 -5.23 -4.28 10.08
N GLY A 41 -5.78 -3.07 10.22
CA GLY A 41 -6.30 -2.27 9.12
C GLY A 41 -7.16 -1.11 9.63
N ASN A 42 -7.88 -0.45 8.72
CA ASN A 42 -8.75 0.68 9.02
C ASN A 42 -10.09 0.51 8.30
N ALA A 43 -11.18 0.88 8.98
CA ALA A 43 -12.48 1.08 8.36
C ALA A 43 -12.60 2.55 7.91
N PHE A 44 -13.08 2.76 6.70
CA PHE A 44 -13.24 4.07 6.09
C PHE A 44 -14.72 4.36 5.84
N THR A 45 -15.09 5.61 6.05
CA THR A 45 -16.33 6.21 5.56
C THR A 45 -15.94 7.52 4.90
N LEU A 46 -16.18 7.60 3.59
CA LEU A 46 -15.79 8.74 2.75
C LEU A 46 -17.04 9.29 2.07
N VAL A 47 -17.09 10.60 1.85
CA VAL A 47 -18.12 11.23 1.03
C VAL A 47 -17.41 11.88 -0.13
N LEU A 48 -17.66 11.39 -1.35
CA LEU A 48 -17.23 12.05 -2.57
C LEU A 48 -18.34 13.03 -2.98
N ARG A 49 -17.96 14.27 -3.25
CA ARG A 49 -18.87 15.37 -3.60
C ARG A 49 -18.53 15.89 -4.99
N GLU A 50 -19.47 16.62 -5.59
CA GLU A 50 -19.30 17.26 -6.89
C GLU A 50 -18.91 16.25 -7.99
N ILE A 51 -19.50 15.05 -7.94
CA ILE A 51 -19.28 14.03 -8.95
C ILE A 51 -19.83 14.52 -10.29
N SER A 52 -18.95 14.59 -11.30
CA SER A 52 -19.29 15.03 -12.65
C SER A 52 -20.05 13.98 -13.47
N ASP A 53 -19.75 12.70 -13.26
CA ASP A 53 -20.39 11.58 -13.95
C ASP A 53 -20.72 10.44 -12.97
N ARG A 54 -21.99 10.40 -12.55
CA ARG A 54 -22.52 9.37 -11.66
C ARG A 54 -22.46 7.97 -12.27
N ARG A 55 -22.70 7.84 -13.58
CA ARG A 55 -22.76 6.52 -14.24
C ARG A 55 -21.38 5.90 -14.31
N ASP A 56 -20.37 6.70 -14.67
CA ASP A 56 -18.97 6.25 -14.67
C ASP A 56 -18.53 5.77 -13.27
N VAL A 57 -18.81 6.56 -12.22
CA VAL A 57 -18.47 6.18 -10.84
C VAL A 57 -19.19 4.91 -10.40
N GLU A 58 -20.48 4.75 -10.73
CA GLU A 58 -21.25 3.55 -10.40
C GLU A 58 -20.67 2.30 -11.10
N THR A 59 -20.34 2.38 -12.39
CA THR A 59 -19.69 1.29 -13.12
C THR A 59 -18.33 0.94 -12.51
N ARG A 60 -17.53 1.94 -12.13
CA ARG A 60 -16.23 1.73 -11.48
C ARG A 60 -16.36 1.09 -10.10
N LEU A 61 -17.34 1.49 -9.29
CA LEU A 61 -17.59 0.86 -7.98
C LEU A 61 -17.91 -0.62 -8.10
N GLN A 62 -18.70 -1.00 -9.11
CA GLN A 62 -18.99 -2.40 -9.41
C GLN A 62 -17.72 -3.14 -9.84
N ALA A 63 -16.94 -2.57 -10.75
CA ALA A 63 -15.65 -3.14 -11.16
C ALA A 63 -14.67 -3.31 -9.99
N ILE A 64 -14.60 -2.35 -9.07
CA ILE A 64 -13.75 -2.41 -7.88
C ILE A 64 -14.21 -3.50 -6.91
N ARG A 65 -15.52 -3.67 -6.71
CA ARG A 65 -16.06 -4.73 -5.85
C ARG A 65 -15.60 -6.11 -6.34
N ASP A 66 -15.60 -6.29 -7.65
CA ASP A 66 -15.38 -7.60 -8.26
C ASP A 66 -13.87 -7.84 -8.52
N GLY A 67 -13.15 -6.85 -9.07
CA GLY A 67 -11.74 -6.94 -9.48
C GLY A 67 -10.72 -6.21 -8.60
N GLY A 68 -11.15 -5.44 -7.60
CA GLY A 68 -10.26 -4.67 -6.73
C GLY A 68 -9.63 -3.45 -7.42
N VAL A 69 -8.57 -2.92 -6.81
CA VAL A 69 -7.76 -1.81 -7.34
C VAL A 69 -6.26 -2.11 -7.24
N PRO A 70 -5.41 -1.45 -8.03
CA PRO A 70 -3.97 -1.47 -7.79
C PRO A 70 -3.62 -1.01 -6.36
N ASN A 71 -2.80 -1.77 -5.65
CA ASN A 71 -2.40 -1.50 -4.27
C ASN A 71 -1.23 -0.49 -4.17
N TYR A 72 -1.29 0.55 -4.99
CA TYR A 72 -0.27 1.60 -5.06
C TYR A 72 -0.06 2.27 -3.72
N PHE A 73 1.17 2.74 -3.50
CA PHE A 73 1.41 3.79 -2.53
C PHE A 73 0.87 5.11 -3.09
N GLY A 74 -0.09 5.70 -2.38
CA GLY A 74 -0.64 7.00 -2.74
C GLY A 74 0.38 8.13 -2.58
N ALA A 75 0.09 9.27 -3.20
CA ALA A 75 1.03 10.39 -3.32
C ALA A 75 1.60 10.92 -2.00
N GLN A 76 0.82 10.84 -0.91
CA GLN A 76 1.26 11.17 0.46
C GLN A 76 2.55 10.42 0.86
N ARG A 77 2.77 9.19 0.36
CA ARG A 77 3.98 8.41 0.63
C ARG A 77 5.25 9.10 0.17
N PHE A 78 5.17 9.92 -0.88
CA PHE A 78 6.30 10.59 -1.51
C PHE A 78 6.54 12.00 -0.95
N GLY A 79 5.81 12.40 0.10
CA GLY A 79 5.95 13.69 0.75
C GLY A 79 5.23 14.81 0.02
N ILE A 80 5.13 15.98 0.65
CA ILE A 80 4.52 17.17 0.06
C ILE A 80 5.30 17.52 -1.21
N GLY A 81 4.61 17.64 -2.34
CA GLY A 81 5.21 17.91 -3.66
C GLY A 81 6.26 16.88 -4.11
N GLY A 82 6.22 15.64 -3.59
CA GLY A 82 7.22 14.61 -3.95
C GLY A 82 8.58 14.76 -3.28
N SER A 83 8.68 15.63 -2.27
CA SER A 83 9.94 15.98 -1.57
C SER A 83 10.70 14.78 -1.00
N ASN A 84 10.02 13.70 -0.58
CA ASN A 84 10.70 12.51 -0.07
C ASN A 84 11.36 11.71 -1.20
N LEU A 85 10.70 11.58 -2.35
CA LEU A 85 11.24 10.86 -3.51
C LEU A 85 12.41 11.64 -4.13
N GLN A 86 12.23 12.95 -4.33
CA GLN A 86 13.30 13.84 -4.80
C GLN A 86 14.50 13.86 -3.83
N GLY A 87 14.21 13.82 -2.52
CA GLY A 87 15.24 13.68 -1.49
C GLY A 87 16.01 12.38 -1.60
N ALA A 88 15.31 11.26 -1.80
CA ALA A 88 15.92 9.95 -2.02
C ALA A 88 16.79 9.93 -3.28
N LEU A 89 16.33 10.49 -4.40
CA LEU A 89 17.10 10.59 -5.64
C LEU A 89 18.38 11.41 -5.46
N ARG A 90 18.30 12.61 -4.87
CA ARG A 90 19.49 13.43 -4.57
C ARG A 90 20.46 12.70 -3.65
N TRP A 91 19.94 11.98 -2.67
CA TRP A 91 20.79 11.21 -1.77
C TRP A 91 21.46 10.02 -2.46
N ALA A 92 20.73 9.30 -3.31
CA ALA A 92 21.25 8.20 -4.10
C ALA A 92 22.40 8.63 -5.03
N GLN A 93 22.31 9.83 -5.61
CA GLN A 93 23.33 10.43 -6.47
C GLN A 93 24.53 11.00 -5.68
N SER A 94 24.44 11.08 -4.36
CA SER A 94 25.52 11.58 -3.50
C SER A 94 26.16 10.45 -2.68
N ASN A 95 27.40 10.66 -2.29
CA ASN A 95 28.09 9.81 -1.29
C ASN A 95 27.96 10.37 0.14
N ALA A 96 27.16 11.41 0.34
CA ALA A 96 26.99 12.03 1.66
C ALA A 96 26.04 11.19 2.53
N PRO A 97 26.40 10.89 3.79
CA PRO A 97 25.52 10.18 4.70
C PRO A 97 24.38 11.10 5.19
N VAL A 98 23.17 10.56 5.29
CA VAL A 98 22.04 11.26 5.91
C VAL A 98 22.01 10.96 7.40
N ARG A 99 22.36 11.97 8.22
CA ARG A 99 22.44 11.84 9.68
C ARG A 99 21.07 11.77 10.36
N ASP A 100 20.08 12.47 9.81
CA ASP A 100 18.72 12.48 10.35
C ASP A 100 18.03 11.13 10.06
N ARG A 101 17.73 10.39 11.13
CA ARG A 101 17.13 9.05 11.05
C ARG A 101 15.72 9.06 10.48
N ASN A 102 14.92 10.08 10.79
CA ASN A 102 13.54 10.18 10.31
C ASN A 102 13.54 10.48 8.81
N LYS A 103 14.35 11.47 8.40
CA LYS A 103 14.53 11.84 7.00
C LYS A 103 15.06 10.67 6.16
N ARG A 104 16.07 9.96 6.68
CA ARG A 104 16.58 8.70 6.10
C ARG A 104 15.46 7.67 5.93
N SER A 105 14.65 7.44 6.96
CA SER A 105 13.54 6.48 6.91
C SER A 105 12.47 6.87 5.88
N PHE A 106 12.09 8.15 5.81
CA PHE A 106 11.13 8.64 4.81
C PHE A 106 11.64 8.49 3.38
N TRP A 107 12.90 8.83 3.13
CA TRP A 107 13.51 8.73 1.80
C TRP A 107 13.64 7.28 1.32
N LEU A 108 14.11 6.37 2.19
CA LEU A 108 14.16 4.94 1.86
C LEU A 108 12.77 4.36 1.63
N SER A 109 11.78 4.76 2.44
CA SER A 109 10.39 4.35 2.23
C SER A 109 9.85 4.87 0.91
N ALA A 110 10.14 6.11 0.52
CA ALA A 110 9.68 6.68 -0.75
C ALA A 110 10.33 5.97 -1.95
N ALA A 111 11.64 5.74 -1.90
CA ALA A 111 12.39 5.04 -2.96
C ALA A 111 11.80 3.67 -3.27
N ARG A 112 11.69 2.79 -2.27
CA ARG A 112 11.16 1.43 -2.50
C ARG A 112 9.67 1.42 -2.89
N SER A 113 8.89 2.39 -2.40
CA SER A 113 7.48 2.54 -2.77
C SER A 113 7.29 2.95 -4.22
N ALA A 114 8.17 3.82 -4.75
CA ALA A 114 8.13 4.22 -6.15
C ALA A 114 8.45 3.03 -7.07
N LEU A 115 9.50 2.28 -6.75
CA LEU A 115 9.86 1.06 -7.50
C LEU A 115 8.74 0.01 -7.46
N PHE A 116 8.10 -0.20 -6.30
CA PHE A 116 6.93 -1.07 -6.21
C PHE A 116 5.80 -0.60 -7.13
N ASN A 117 5.46 0.70 -7.11
CA ASN A 117 4.41 1.24 -7.98
C ASN A 117 4.76 1.00 -9.46
N GLN A 118 6.01 1.20 -9.86
CA GLN A 118 6.48 0.96 -11.22
C GLN A 118 6.35 -0.51 -11.64
N ILE A 119 6.75 -1.47 -10.79
CA ILE A 119 6.59 -2.91 -11.06
C ILE A 119 5.10 -3.26 -11.25
N VAL A 120 4.24 -2.79 -10.35
CA VAL A 120 2.78 -3.00 -10.45
C VAL A 120 2.23 -2.38 -11.74
N HIS A 121 2.64 -1.15 -12.07
CA HIS A 121 2.24 -0.48 -13.29
C HIS A 121 2.63 -1.27 -14.55
N GLN A 122 3.86 -1.79 -14.63
CA GLN A 122 4.26 -2.63 -15.76
C GLN A 122 3.46 -3.95 -15.80
N ARG A 123 3.12 -4.56 -14.65
CA ARG A 123 2.34 -5.81 -14.62
C ARG A 123 0.91 -5.59 -15.12
N LEU A 124 0.32 -4.45 -14.79
CA LEU A 124 -1.04 -4.06 -15.21
C LEU A 124 -1.17 -3.78 -16.71
N LYS A 125 -0.07 -3.56 -17.45
CA LYS A 125 -0.10 -3.45 -18.92
C LYS A 125 -0.35 -4.79 -19.61
N LYS A 126 -0.20 -5.91 -18.89
CA LYS A 126 -0.54 -7.24 -19.44
C LYS A 126 -2.07 -7.40 -19.49
N PRO A 127 -2.62 -7.98 -20.57
CA PRO A 127 -4.06 -8.26 -20.66
C PRO A 127 -4.57 -9.05 -19.46
N ASP A 128 -3.83 -10.10 -19.08
CA ASP A 128 -4.14 -10.94 -17.91
C ASP A 128 -3.22 -10.59 -16.75
N PHE A 129 -3.27 -9.35 -16.27
CA PHE A 129 -2.38 -8.88 -15.20
C PHE A 129 -2.44 -9.74 -13.93
N ASN A 130 -3.59 -10.38 -13.66
CA ASN A 130 -3.81 -11.27 -12.52
C ASN A 130 -3.55 -12.76 -12.82
N GLN A 131 -2.94 -13.08 -13.97
CA GLN A 131 -2.45 -14.42 -14.27
C GLN A 131 -1.20 -14.73 -13.45
N VAL A 132 -1.21 -15.88 -12.77
CA VAL A 132 -0.07 -16.46 -12.06
C VAL A 132 0.94 -16.98 -13.08
N VAL A 133 2.20 -16.57 -12.92
CA VAL A 133 3.31 -17.07 -13.73
C VAL A 133 4.31 -17.84 -12.89
N ASP A 134 5.11 -18.66 -13.55
CA ASP A 134 6.15 -19.44 -12.91
C ASP A 134 7.13 -18.54 -12.13
N GLY A 135 7.24 -18.81 -10.82
CA GLY A 135 8.10 -18.07 -9.91
C GLY A 135 7.44 -16.86 -9.24
N ASP A 136 6.15 -16.59 -9.46
CA ASP A 136 5.43 -15.54 -8.73
C ASP A 136 5.49 -15.80 -7.22
N ALA A 137 5.69 -14.74 -6.42
CA ALA A 137 5.52 -14.82 -4.98
C ALA A 137 4.05 -14.56 -4.63
N LEU A 138 3.35 -15.59 -4.16
CA LEU A 138 1.94 -15.56 -3.81
C LEU A 138 1.77 -15.40 -2.30
N GLN A 139 1.10 -14.34 -1.87
CA GLN A 139 0.83 -14.04 -0.46
C GLN A 139 -0.56 -14.54 -0.05
N LEU A 140 -0.66 -15.15 1.12
CA LEU A 140 -1.94 -15.56 1.69
C LEU A 140 -2.77 -14.34 2.12
N ALA A 141 -4.03 -14.28 1.71
CA ALA A 141 -4.91 -13.16 2.03
C ALA A 141 -4.98 -12.91 3.56
N GLY A 142 -4.87 -11.64 3.95
CA GLY A 142 -4.98 -11.20 5.34
C GLY A 142 -3.76 -11.48 6.24
N ARG A 143 -2.68 -12.09 5.73
CA ARG A 143 -1.45 -12.34 6.51
C ARG A 143 -0.18 -12.12 5.67
N GLY A 144 0.96 -12.02 6.35
CA GLY A 144 2.24 -11.70 5.71
C GLY A 144 2.91 -12.86 4.96
N SER A 145 2.54 -14.11 5.26
CA SER A 145 3.16 -15.31 4.69
C SER A 145 2.94 -15.42 3.18
N TRP A 146 3.98 -15.76 2.45
CA TRP A 146 3.98 -15.98 1.01
C TRP A 146 4.87 -17.17 0.64
N PHE A 147 4.66 -17.71 -0.56
CA PHE A 147 5.46 -18.79 -1.14
C PHE A 147 5.60 -18.59 -2.66
N VAL A 148 6.47 -19.36 -3.31
CA VAL A 148 6.79 -19.22 -4.73
C VAL A 148 5.97 -20.20 -5.56
N ALA A 149 5.34 -19.70 -6.63
CA ALA A 149 4.62 -20.52 -7.59
C ALA A 149 5.57 -21.39 -8.44
N THR A 150 5.15 -22.62 -8.69
CA THR A 150 5.83 -23.55 -9.60
C THR A 150 4.92 -23.92 -10.77
N SER A 151 5.53 -24.27 -11.90
CA SER A 151 4.81 -24.59 -13.14
C SER A 151 3.79 -25.73 -12.98
N GLU A 152 4.06 -26.70 -12.09
CA GLU A 152 3.18 -27.84 -11.82
C GLU A 152 1.90 -27.45 -11.09
N GLU A 153 1.94 -26.37 -10.31
CA GLU A 153 0.84 -25.95 -9.44
C GLU A 153 -0.02 -24.80 -10.04
N LEU A 154 0.36 -24.26 -11.20
CA LEU A 154 -0.26 -23.06 -11.77
C LEU A 154 -1.79 -23.10 -11.87
N PRO A 155 -2.45 -24.19 -12.33
CA PRO A 155 -3.90 -24.21 -12.43
C PRO A 155 -4.60 -24.04 -11.07
N GLU A 156 -4.09 -24.70 -10.04
CA GLU A 156 -4.65 -24.60 -8.68
C GLU A 156 -4.33 -23.25 -8.03
N LEU A 157 -3.11 -22.74 -8.25
CA LEU A 157 -2.73 -21.42 -7.74
C LEU A 157 -3.54 -20.30 -8.40
N GLN A 158 -3.83 -20.42 -9.70
CA GLN A 158 -4.69 -19.48 -10.41
C GLN A 158 -6.10 -19.48 -9.82
N ARG A 159 -6.71 -20.65 -9.63
CA ARG A 159 -8.03 -20.79 -8.98
C ARG A 159 -8.08 -20.04 -7.64
N ARG A 160 -7.05 -20.22 -6.80
CA ARG A 160 -6.96 -19.57 -5.49
C ARG A 160 -6.69 -18.07 -5.56
N VAL A 161 -6.04 -17.58 -6.62
CA VAL A 161 -5.91 -16.14 -6.89
C VAL A 161 -7.24 -15.54 -7.35
N ASP A 162 -7.98 -16.24 -8.21
CA ASP A 162 -9.29 -15.82 -8.70
C ASP A 162 -10.33 -15.78 -7.56
N GLU A 163 -10.25 -16.73 -6.63
CA GLU A 163 -11.04 -16.78 -5.39
C GLU A 163 -10.53 -15.82 -4.29
N LYS A 164 -9.46 -15.06 -4.57
CA LYS A 164 -8.87 -14.05 -3.67
C LYS A 164 -8.32 -14.63 -2.37
N GLU A 165 -8.00 -15.93 -2.34
CA GLU A 165 -7.29 -16.57 -1.22
C GLU A 165 -5.79 -16.28 -1.25
N LEU A 166 -5.26 -16.12 -2.46
CA LEU A 166 -3.89 -15.77 -2.75
C LEU A 166 -3.81 -14.44 -3.47
N MET A 167 -2.75 -13.70 -3.19
CA MET A 167 -2.46 -12.40 -3.77
C MET A 167 -1.15 -12.49 -4.54
N ILE A 168 -1.19 -12.21 -5.84
CA ILE A 168 0.04 -11.92 -6.59
C ILE A 168 0.69 -10.69 -5.93
N THR A 169 1.99 -10.79 -5.65
CA THR A 169 2.75 -9.69 -5.02
C THR A 169 3.70 -9.06 -6.02
N ALA A 170 4.08 -7.82 -5.76
CA ALA A 170 5.25 -7.19 -6.36
C ALA A 170 6.34 -6.93 -5.30
N SER A 171 7.59 -6.88 -5.74
CA SER A 171 8.72 -6.58 -4.88
C SER A 171 8.63 -5.15 -4.33
N LEU A 172 8.97 -5.00 -3.07
CA LEU A 172 9.49 -3.77 -2.51
C LEU A 172 11.02 -3.92 -2.48
N PRO A 173 11.75 -3.41 -3.49
CA PRO A 173 13.16 -3.73 -3.69
C PRO A 173 14.05 -3.36 -2.51
N GLY A 174 15.18 -4.06 -2.42
CA GLY A 174 16.08 -4.01 -1.27
C GLY A 174 17.27 -4.96 -1.40
N SER A 175 18.04 -5.10 -0.32
CA SER A 175 19.05 -6.14 -0.13
C SER A 175 18.42 -7.52 -0.01
N GLY A 176 19.22 -8.55 -0.28
CA GLY A 176 18.78 -9.94 -0.28
C GLY A 176 17.96 -10.32 -1.52
N GLU A 177 17.36 -11.49 -1.47
CA GLU A 177 16.50 -11.99 -2.55
C GLU A 177 15.13 -11.32 -2.52
N TRP A 178 14.58 -11.00 -3.70
CA TRP A 178 13.27 -10.35 -3.81
C TRP A 178 12.09 -11.29 -3.57
N GLY A 179 12.35 -12.60 -3.46
CA GLY A 179 11.39 -13.66 -3.20
C GLY A 179 10.77 -14.27 -4.45
N THR A 180 10.57 -13.50 -5.52
CA THR A 180 10.22 -14.03 -6.85
C THR A 180 11.38 -14.85 -7.44
N GLN A 181 11.04 -15.77 -8.33
CA GLN A 181 12.00 -16.60 -9.05
C GLN A 181 11.69 -16.62 -10.55
N ARG A 182 12.61 -17.16 -11.35
CA ARG A 182 12.36 -17.57 -12.75
C ARG A 182 11.70 -16.45 -13.57
N ALA A 183 10.57 -16.72 -14.24
CA ALA A 183 9.92 -15.76 -15.14
C ALA A 183 9.40 -14.52 -14.39
N ALA A 184 8.87 -14.69 -13.18
CA ALA A 184 8.41 -13.56 -12.37
C ALA A 184 9.57 -12.65 -11.92
N LEU A 185 10.70 -13.23 -11.52
CA LEU A 185 11.88 -12.44 -11.13
C LEU A 185 12.45 -11.65 -12.30
N ALA A 186 12.59 -12.30 -13.47
CA ALA A 186 13.04 -11.63 -14.69
C ALA A 186 12.14 -10.45 -15.05
N PHE A 187 10.82 -10.63 -14.91
CA PHE A 187 9.85 -9.56 -15.12
C PHE A 187 10.03 -8.39 -14.13
N GLU A 188 10.16 -8.68 -12.83
CA GLU A 188 10.32 -7.60 -11.83
C GLU A 188 11.64 -6.84 -12.02
N GLN A 189 12.72 -7.52 -12.41
CA GLN A 189 14.00 -6.88 -12.69
C GLN A 189 13.94 -6.00 -13.93
N ASP A 190 13.32 -6.48 -15.01
CA ASP A 190 13.14 -5.73 -16.26
C ASP A 190 12.28 -4.48 -16.05
N ALA A 191 11.18 -4.61 -15.28
CA ALA A 191 10.24 -3.52 -15.01
C ALA A 191 10.90 -2.27 -14.38
N ILE A 192 12.02 -2.45 -13.67
CA ILE A 192 12.78 -1.36 -13.04
C ILE A 192 14.25 -1.34 -13.45
N ALA A 193 14.61 -1.94 -14.59
CA ALA A 193 16.01 -2.06 -15.03
C ALA A 193 16.72 -0.71 -15.16
N GLN A 194 15.97 0.34 -15.53
CA GLN A 194 16.51 1.71 -15.67
C GLN A 194 16.68 2.43 -14.33
N GLU A 195 16.02 1.96 -13.26
CA GLU A 195 16.02 2.60 -11.93
C GLU A 195 17.24 2.21 -11.07
N THR A 196 18.42 2.22 -11.68
CA THR A 196 19.68 1.79 -11.04
C THR A 196 20.05 2.65 -9.83
N VAL A 197 19.70 3.93 -9.85
CA VAL A 197 20.02 4.92 -8.82
C VAL A 197 19.32 4.58 -7.50
N LEU A 198 18.01 4.37 -7.53
CA LEU A 198 17.24 4.03 -6.32
C LEU A 198 17.54 2.61 -5.83
N GLN A 199 17.75 1.66 -6.73
CA GLN A 199 18.17 0.30 -6.37
C GLN A 199 19.50 0.31 -5.62
N SER A 200 20.50 1.01 -6.15
CA SER A 200 21.82 1.15 -5.52
C SER A 200 21.73 1.78 -4.13
N LEU A 201 20.87 2.79 -3.95
CA LEU A 201 20.63 3.38 -2.63
C LEU A 201 20.09 2.35 -1.63
N LEU A 202 19.08 1.57 -2.01
CA LEU A 202 18.44 0.59 -1.12
C LEU A 202 19.42 -0.52 -0.71
N LEU A 203 20.26 -0.98 -1.65
CA LEU A 203 21.33 -1.95 -1.39
C LEU A 203 22.41 -1.38 -0.45
N ARG A 204 22.90 -0.17 -0.73
CA ARG A 204 23.90 0.52 0.10
C ARG A 204 23.43 0.68 1.55
N GLU A 205 22.15 0.98 1.72
CA GLU A 205 21.54 1.24 3.03
C GLU A 205 21.01 -0.04 3.72
N LYS A 206 21.21 -1.21 3.11
CA LYS A 206 20.81 -2.53 3.61
C LYS A 206 19.34 -2.60 4.01
N VAL A 207 18.48 -2.03 3.16
CA VAL A 207 17.03 -2.14 3.32
C VAL A 207 16.61 -3.49 2.76
N GLU A 208 16.23 -4.44 3.60
CA GLU A 208 15.81 -5.77 3.13
C GLU A 208 14.61 -5.70 2.17
N ALA A 209 14.70 -6.46 1.08
CA ALA A 209 13.60 -6.65 0.16
C ALA A 209 12.40 -7.29 0.87
N SER A 210 11.20 -6.97 0.42
CA SER A 210 9.99 -7.59 0.96
C SER A 210 8.89 -7.69 -0.09
N ARG A 211 7.82 -8.44 0.20
CA ARG A 211 6.68 -8.58 -0.70
C ARG A 211 5.52 -7.69 -0.28
N ARG A 212 4.77 -7.22 -1.27
CA ARG A 212 3.49 -6.52 -1.08
C ARG A 212 2.50 -6.98 -2.14
N ALA A 213 1.26 -7.27 -1.76
CA ALA A 213 0.18 -7.60 -2.69
C ALA A 213 0.03 -6.50 -3.76
N MET A 214 -0.03 -6.90 -5.03
CA MET A 214 -0.19 -6.02 -6.18
C MET A 214 -1.59 -5.41 -6.24
N LEU A 215 -2.61 -6.22 -5.95
CA LEU A 215 -4.00 -5.80 -5.90
C LEU A 215 -4.47 -5.60 -4.46
N LEU A 216 -5.47 -4.74 -4.32
CA LEU A 216 -6.15 -4.41 -3.08
C LEU A 216 -7.65 -4.65 -3.29
N TYR A 217 -8.23 -5.48 -2.44
CA TYR A 217 -9.68 -5.75 -2.45
C TYR A 217 -10.33 -5.06 -1.24
N PRO A 218 -11.05 -3.94 -1.44
CA PRO A 218 -11.80 -3.29 -0.36
C PRO A 218 -12.82 -4.26 0.24
N GLN A 219 -12.69 -4.53 1.54
CA GLN A 219 -13.58 -5.46 2.24
C GLN A 219 -14.86 -4.75 2.64
N GLN A 220 -16.00 -5.44 2.53
CA GLN A 220 -17.31 -4.89 2.89
C GLN A 220 -17.61 -3.57 2.16
N LEU A 221 -17.19 -3.47 0.89
CA LEU A 221 -17.45 -2.30 0.07
C LEU A 221 -18.96 -2.10 -0.10
N SER A 222 -19.43 -0.93 0.32
CA SER A 222 -20.81 -0.49 0.14
C SER A 222 -20.82 1.00 -0.16
N TRP A 223 -21.86 1.45 -0.86
CA TRP A 223 -22.02 2.86 -1.19
C TRP A 223 -23.49 3.26 -1.18
N ASN A 224 -23.74 4.54 -0.93
CA ASN A 224 -25.06 5.13 -0.95
C ASN A 224 -25.00 6.52 -1.58
N TRP A 225 -25.76 6.73 -2.65
CA TRP A 225 -25.93 8.04 -3.29
C TRP A 225 -26.90 8.88 -2.47
N TRP A 226 -26.49 10.08 -2.07
CA TRP A 226 -27.36 11.04 -1.39
C TRP A 226 -28.17 11.86 -2.40
N ASP A 227 -27.55 12.14 -3.54
CA ASP A 227 -28.10 12.84 -4.71
C ASP A 227 -27.30 12.43 -5.95
N ASP A 228 -27.47 13.12 -7.09
CA ASP A 228 -26.78 12.78 -8.35
C ASP A 228 -25.28 13.11 -8.35
N VAL A 229 -24.80 13.91 -7.41
CA VAL A 229 -23.41 14.42 -7.38
C VAL A 229 -22.67 14.09 -6.08
N THR A 230 -23.28 13.31 -5.18
CA THR A 230 -22.74 12.99 -3.86
C THR A 230 -22.95 11.51 -3.51
N VAL A 231 -21.84 10.81 -3.20
CA VAL A 231 -21.85 9.40 -2.80
C VAL A 231 -21.06 9.18 -1.52
N GLU A 232 -21.66 8.47 -0.56
CA GLU A 232 -20.97 7.93 0.60
C GLU A 232 -20.43 6.53 0.30
N LEU A 233 -19.16 6.29 0.60
CA LEU A 233 -18.47 5.00 0.46
C LEU A 233 -18.06 4.47 1.82
N ARG A 234 -18.26 3.17 2.05
CA ARG A 234 -17.77 2.45 3.23
C ARG A 234 -17.00 1.21 2.82
N PHE A 235 -15.83 1.01 3.42
CA PHE A 235 -15.02 -0.19 3.20
C PHE A 235 -13.94 -0.33 4.28
N TRP A 236 -13.40 -1.54 4.41
CA TRP A 236 -12.25 -1.83 5.27
C TRP A 236 -11.02 -2.19 4.43
N LEU A 237 -9.85 -1.66 4.80
CA LEU A 237 -8.58 -1.99 4.15
C LEU A 237 -7.56 -2.54 5.17
N PRO A 238 -6.71 -3.50 4.77
CA PRO A 238 -5.62 -3.99 5.62
C PRO A 238 -4.55 -2.92 5.83
N ALA A 239 -3.76 -3.11 6.89
CA ALA A 239 -2.66 -2.22 7.25
C ALA A 239 -1.70 -1.98 6.07
N GLY A 240 -1.27 -0.72 5.91
CA GLY A 240 -0.36 -0.33 4.83
C GLY A 240 -1.02 -0.17 3.46
N SER A 241 -2.35 -0.29 3.36
CA SER A 241 -3.13 0.08 2.17
C SER A 241 -3.76 1.48 2.34
N PHE A 242 -4.12 2.13 1.24
CA PHE A 242 -4.58 3.52 1.25
C PHE A 242 -5.96 3.65 0.61
N ALA A 243 -6.85 4.40 1.27
CA ALA A 243 -8.15 4.72 0.72
C ALA A 243 -8.05 5.59 -0.55
N THR A 244 -7.00 6.42 -0.66
CA THR A 244 -6.74 7.20 -1.87
C THR A 244 -6.47 6.34 -3.09
N SER A 245 -5.91 5.13 -2.93
CA SER A 245 -5.74 4.19 -4.05
C SER A 245 -7.08 3.65 -4.57
N VAL A 246 -8.10 3.56 -3.70
CA VAL A 246 -9.47 3.20 -4.12
C VAL A 246 -10.12 4.38 -4.83
N VAL A 247 -10.02 5.58 -4.25
CA VAL A 247 -10.64 6.79 -4.82
C VAL A 247 -10.03 7.17 -6.18
N ARG A 248 -8.73 6.91 -6.38
CA ARG A 248 -8.04 7.14 -7.66
C ARG A 248 -8.70 6.40 -8.83
N GLU A 249 -9.23 5.20 -8.59
CA GLU A 249 -9.89 4.42 -9.64
C GLU A 249 -11.35 4.86 -9.87
N LEU A 250 -11.88 5.75 -9.04
CA LEU A 250 -13.24 6.29 -9.13
C LEU A 250 -13.30 7.66 -9.82
N ILE A 251 -12.39 8.57 -9.46
CA ILE A 251 -12.43 9.96 -9.92
C ILE A 251 -11.02 10.52 -10.16
N ASN A 252 -10.94 11.44 -11.12
CA ASN A 252 -9.76 12.28 -11.30
C ASN A 252 -9.86 13.48 -10.35
N THR A 253 -9.02 13.52 -9.33
CA THR A 253 -8.89 14.70 -8.47
C THR A 253 -7.87 15.66 -9.04
N MET A 254 -8.24 16.92 -9.28
CA MET A 254 -7.28 17.96 -9.66
C MET A 254 -6.37 18.29 -8.47
N GLY A 255 -5.08 17.96 -8.57
CA GLY A 255 -4.05 18.31 -7.61
C GLY A 255 -2.70 17.69 -7.96
N ASP A 256 -1.61 18.30 -7.48
CA ASP A 256 -0.19 17.93 -7.74
C ASP A 256 0.17 16.46 -7.46
N TYR A 257 -0.75 15.69 -6.89
CA TYR A 257 -0.59 14.31 -6.46
C TYR A 257 -0.77 13.27 -7.57
N ALA A 258 -1.30 13.64 -8.74
CA ALA A 258 -1.64 12.68 -9.81
C ALA A 258 -0.42 11.97 -10.42
N HIS A 259 0.76 12.61 -10.47
CA HIS A 259 1.90 12.14 -11.28
C HIS A 259 3.20 11.90 -10.50
N ILE A 260 3.17 11.92 -9.16
CA ILE A 260 4.42 11.92 -8.37
C ILE A 260 5.17 10.56 -8.39
N ALA A 261 4.52 9.48 -8.85
CA ALA A 261 5.11 8.14 -8.84
C ALA A 261 4.50 7.21 -9.91
N GLU A 262 4.22 7.76 -11.10
CA GLU A 262 3.92 6.98 -12.32
C GLU A 262 5.19 6.78 -13.15
#